data_AF-A0A0N0ZXZ1-F1
#
_entry.id   AF-A0A0N0ZXZ1-F1
#
_cell.length_a   1.000
_cell.length_b   1.000
_cell.length_c   1.000
_cell.angle_alpha   90.00
_cell.angle_beta   90.00
_cell.angle_gamma   90.00
#
_symmetry.space_group_name_H-M   'P 1'
#
loop_
_entity.id
_entity.type
_entity.pdbx_description
1 polymer ?
#
loop_
_entity_poly.entity_id
_entity_poly.type
_entity_poly.pdbx_seq_one_letter_code
_entity_poly.pdbx_strand_id
1 'polypeptide(L)'
;MKKLLTSALFVFVLGFNVYAQEKTYFDENWEQTTQENMEFYRETQPKGKFTLIKDFYKDGKLQMEGLASDTTPGSEVFEGKVTWYTPEGKIASMGTFSGGKQVGPAQTFDEKGRPTEDLVYKADGTFKGKIYSYKDPENFSYYNSITVYESAENFKTIVYDEDIKGIRYEVTTDSSGKYETKYYGEKGKHIGTSNAGSSEDNIMVEYYYDPMRVSKIEKYKSDGTVKEGVIYSKSGKILQEEKKNKKDGYKTTYDETGRKIGNLVYQYSKDSDTYTAWEGEDYQFNYDLSHISVIDVYKNGSVVLNKNFDDNGKLSSEKISADDSVQEIKYYYPDGRLKGSVTYKDEMPYNGTVYEDYSEHHYKDGVVTLSRSFKEDERLKSEKKLNTRQTGYDSTVYDEKGAVIYMYTQPLEETDGFTGQIVQYVKGKPGNKATVKDGVLQSGKIKYRTESGMKELERSGKWILLKIYNADGKLIQDTKVLAGAEDQEAYGAPQTNLNEDDLLNEF
;
A
#
# COMPACT_ATOMS: atom_id res chain seq x y z
N MET A 1 30.27 -12.76 -109.93
CA MET A 1 31.58 -13.02 -109.28
C MET A 1 31.34 -13.01 -107.76
N LYS A 2 31.10 -14.19 -107.14
CA LYS A 2 31.95 -14.88 -106.11
C LYS A 2 32.37 -13.97 -104.94
N LYS A 3 32.17 -14.24 -103.63
CA LYS A 3 31.51 -15.22 -102.71
C LYS A 3 31.50 -14.47 -101.34
N LEU A 4 30.46 -14.35 -100.51
CA LEU A 4 29.79 -15.31 -99.60
C LEU A 4 30.70 -16.23 -98.78
N LEU A 5 30.80 -15.99 -97.47
CA LEU A 5 30.82 -17.03 -96.42
C LEU A 5 30.43 -16.45 -95.05
N THR A 6 29.46 -17.12 -94.45
CA THR A 6 28.77 -16.85 -93.19
C THR A 6 29.42 -17.62 -92.05
N SER A 7 29.44 -17.07 -90.83
CA SER A 7 29.51 -17.88 -89.61
C SER A 7 28.80 -17.16 -88.47
N ALA A 8 27.88 -17.87 -87.81
CA ALA A 8 27.01 -17.40 -86.75
C ALA A 8 27.44 -18.04 -85.42
N LEU A 9 27.45 -17.26 -84.34
CA LEU A 9 27.65 -17.73 -82.97
C LEU A 9 26.37 -17.46 -82.16
N PHE A 10 25.92 -18.52 -81.49
CA PHE A 10 24.71 -18.65 -80.68
C PHE A 10 24.98 -18.19 -79.24
N VAL A 11 24.10 -17.38 -78.64
CA VAL A 11 23.99 -17.26 -77.16
C VAL A 11 22.52 -17.31 -76.78
N PHE A 12 22.20 -18.28 -75.93
CA PHE A 12 20.88 -18.65 -75.44
C PHE A 12 20.77 -18.13 -73.99
N VAL A 13 19.90 -17.15 -73.73
CA VAL A 13 19.58 -16.68 -72.36
C VAL A 13 18.22 -17.25 -71.98
N LEU A 14 18.23 -18.26 -71.12
CA LEU A 14 17.04 -18.77 -70.42
C LEU A 14 16.71 -17.80 -69.28
N GLY A 15 15.53 -17.17 -69.35
CA GLY A 15 15.01 -16.34 -68.27
C GLY A 15 14.53 -17.20 -67.10
N PHE A 16 15.15 -17.03 -65.94
CA PHE A 16 14.59 -17.48 -64.67
C PHE A 16 13.46 -16.52 -64.27
N ASN A 17 12.23 -17.01 -64.12
CA ASN A 17 11.18 -16.29 -63.41
C ASN A 17 11.52 -16.31 -61.92
N VAL A 18 12.15 -15.24 -61.45
CA VAL A 18 12.26 -14.96 -60.01
C VAL A 18 10.89 -14.46 -59.56
N TYR A 19 10.09 -15.33 -58.93
CA TYR A 19 8.97 -14.88 -58.11
C TYR A 19 9.58 -14.17 -56.89
N ALA A 20 9.69 -12.84 -56.95
CA ALA A 20 10.04 -12.05 -55.78
C ALA A 20 8.88 -12.21 -54.76
N GLN A 21 9.17 -12.72 -53.57
CA GLN A 21 8.22 -12.67 -52.46
C GLN A 21 8.05 -11.20 -52.07
N GLU A 22 6.84 -10.68 -52.22
CA GLU A 22 6.52 -9.30 -51.84
C GLU A 22 6.58 -9.18 -50.32
N LYS A 23 7.35 -8.19 -49.84
CA LYS A 23 7.52 -7.89 -48.41
C LYS A 23 6.66 -6.70 -48.03
N THR A 24 5.92 -6.85 -46.94
CA THR A 24 5.22 -5.73 -46.28
C THR A 24 5.98 -5.37 -45.01
N TYR A 25 6.23 -4.08 -44.78
CA TYR A 25 7.04 -3.59 -43.65
C TYR A 25 6.15 -2.95 -42.58
N PHE A 26 6.47 -3.16 -41.31
CA PHE A 26 5.73 -2.62 -40.17
C PHE A 26 6.65 -1.93 -39.17
N ASP A 27 6.18 -0.86 -38.55
CA ASP A 27 6.86 -0.19 -37.44
C ASP A 27 6.64 -0.93 -36.10
N GLU A 28 7.07 -0.32 -34.99
CA GLU A 28 6.92 -0.89 -33.65
C GLU A 28 5.45 -1.10 -33.22
N ASN A 29 4.51 -0.38 -33.84
CA ASN A 29 3.08 -0.42 -33.56
C ASN A 29 2.31 -1.34 -34.51
N TRP A 30 3.01 -2.12 -35.35
CA TRP A 30 2.42 -2.94 -36.41
C TRP A 30 1.68 -2.12 -37.49
N GLU A 31 1.98 -0.83 -37.62
CA GLU A 31 1.46 0.00 -38.71
C GLU A 31 2.36 -0.13 -39.94
N GLN A 32 1.76 -0.16 -41.14
CA GLN A 32 2.51 -0.32 -42.37
C GLN A 32 3.45 0.88 -42.59
N THR A 33 4.73 0.59 -42.86
CA THR A 33 5.79 1.61 -43.00
C THR A 33 6.71 1.30 -44.18
N THR A 34 7.83 2.03 -44.27
CA THR A 34 8.90 1.80 -45.24
C THR A 34 9.98 0.87 -44.67
N GLN A 35 10.76 0.23 -45.53
CA GLN A 35 11.85 -0.65 -45.10
C GLN A 35 12.86 0.01 -44.15
N GLU A 36 13.11 1.32 -44.30
CA GLU A 36 14.04 2.08 -43.46
C GLU A 36 13.56 2.21 -42.01
N ASN A 37 12.24 2.28 -41.80
CA ASN A 37 11.62 2.49 -40.50
C ASN A 37 10.99 1.20 -39.93
N MET A 38 11.31 0.03 -40.51
CA MET A 38 10.68 -1.22 -40.11
C MET A 38 11.26 -1.76 -38.79
N GLU A 39 10.38 -2.25 -37.92
CA GLU A 39 10.73 -3.15 -36.83
C GLU A 39 10.36 -4.61 -37.16
N PHE A 40 9.39 -4.80 -38.06
CA PHE A 40 8.97 -6.11 -38.55
C PHE A 40 8.75 -6.12 -40.06
N TYR A 41 8.80 -7.30 -40.68
CA TYR A 41 8.36 -7.48 -42.06
C TYR A 41 7.63 -8.81 -42.25
N ARG A 42 6.68 -8.82 -43.18
CA ARG A 42 5.87 -9.98 -43.54
C ARG A 42 6.24 -10.50 -44.92
N GLU A 43 6.33 -11.82 -45.02
CA GLU A 43 6.36 -12.56 -46.27
C GLU A 43 5.10 -13.44 -46.35
N THR A 44 4.49 -13.52 -47.54
CA THR A 44 3.31 -14.35 -47.77
C THR A 44 3.55 -15.38 -48.86
N GLN A 45 2.95 -16.57 -48.69
CA GLN A 45 3.03 -17.65 -49.66
C GLN A 45 1.67 -18.33 -49.82
N PRO A 46 1.08 -18.38 -51.03
CA PRO A 46 -0.14 -19.16 -51.28
C PRO A 46 0.05 -20.63 -50.91
N LYS A 47 -0.87 -21.21 -50.14
CA LYS A 47 -0.83 -22.61 -49.69
C LYS A 47 -2.23 -23.23 -49.71
N GLY A 48 -2.61 -23.73 -50.88
CA GLY A 48 -3.95 -24.28 -51.10
C GLY A 48 -5.02 -23.18 -51.11
N LYS A 49 -6.07 -23.34 -50.30
CA LYS A 49 -7.15 -22.34 -50.16
C LYS A 49 -6.83 -21.18 -49.19
N PHE A 50 -5.65 -21.20 -48.57
CA PHE A 50 -5.20 -20.23 -47.59
C PHE A 50 -3.85 -19.65 -47.99
N THR A 51 -3.42 -18.61 -47.27
CA THR A 51 -2.10 -18.01 -47.42
C THR A 51 -1.29 -18.24 -46.16
N LEU A 52 -0.06 -18.74 -46.30
CA LEU A 52 0.92 -18.79 -45.23
C LEU A 52 1.48 -17.40 -45.01
N ILE A 53 1.31 -16.87 -43.81
CA ILE A 53 1.93 -15.64 -43.33
C ILE A 53 3.17 -16.03 -42.53
N LYS A 54 4.28 -15.32 -42.78
CA LYS A 54 5.46 -15.32 -41.93
C LYS A 54 5.87 -13.89 -41.63
N ASP A 55 5.82 -13.52 -40.36
CA ASP A 55 6.31 -12.24 -39.89
C ASP A 55 7.68 -12.44 -39.25
N PHE A 56 8.56 -11.48 -39.46
CA PHE A 56 9.95 -11.51 -39.02
C PHE A 56 10.29 -10.21 -38.30
N TYR A 57 11.17 -10.32 -37.31
CA TYR A 57 11.85 -9.16 -36.73
C TYR A 57 12.77 -8.51 -37.78
N LYS A 58 13.14 -7.24 -37.56
CA LYS A 58 14.08 -6.52 -38.44
C LYS A 58 15.43 -7.22 -38.64
N ASP A 59 15.84 -8.07 -37.69
CA ASP A 59 17.08 -8.87 -37.77
C ASP A 59 16.91 -10.16 -38.61
N GLY A 60 15.71 -10.41 -39.14
CA GLY A 60 15.38 -11.55 -39.99
C GLY A 60 15.00 -12.82 -39.25
N LYS A 61 14.92 -12.80 -37.91
CA LYS A 61 14.38 -13.95 -37.16
C LYS A 61 12.86 -14.03 -37.27
N LEU A 62 12.35 -15.26 -37.31
CA LEU A 62 10.92 -15.50 -37.36
C LEU A 62 10.24 -14.95 -36.10
N GLN A 63 9.17 -14.19 -36.27
CA GLN A 63 8.36 -13.59 -35.21
C GLN A 63 6.99 -14.26 -35.14
N MET A 64 6.38 -14.60 -36.27
CA MET A 64 5.12 -15.35 -36.32
C MET A 64 5.03 -16.20 -37.58
N GLU A 65 4.39 -17.36 -37.50
CA GLU A 65 3.92 -18.08 -38.68
C GLU A 65 2.51 -18.67 -38.47
N GLY A 66 1.69 -18.62 -39.51
CA GLY A 66 0.33 -19.14 -39.49
C GLY A 66 -0.34 -19.13 -40.86
N LEU A 67 -1.40 -19.94 -41.03
CA LEU A 67 -2.26 -19.85 -42.22
C LEU A 67 -3.38 -18.86 -41.96
N ALA A 68 -3.75 -18.09 -42.97
CA ALA A 68 -4.86 -17.16 -42.90
C ALA A 68 -5.72 -17.21 -44.17
N SER A 69 -7.01 -16.98 -43.99
CA SER A 69 -7.98 -16.80 -45.08
C SER A 69 -8.10 -15.34 -45.53
N ASP A 70 -7.81 -14.39 -44.63
CA ASP A 70 -7.60 -12.97 -44.91
C ASP A 70 -6.23 -12.57 -44.35
N THR A 71 -5.41 -11.93 -45.17
CA THR A 71 -4.04 -11.51 -44.81
C THR A 71 -3.92 -9.99 -44.65
N THR A 72 -5.04 -9.27 -44.65
CA THR A 72 -5.08 -7.82 -44.45
C THR A 72 -4.42 -7.48 -43.12
N PRO A 73 -3.34 -6.67 -43.10
CA PRO A 73 -2.65 -6.34 -41.87
C PRO A 73 -3.59 -5.76 -40.80
N GLY A 74 -3.54 -6.32 -39.59
CA GLY A 74 -4.39 -5.93 -38.47
C GLY A 74 -5.83 -6.45 -38.54
N SER A 75 -6.16 -7.29 -39.51
CA SER A 75 -7.48 -7.91 -39.67
C SER A 75 -7.36 -9.35 -40.18
N GLU A 76 -6.26 -10.02 -39.84
CA GLU A 76 -5.96 -11.36 -40.28
C GLU A 76 -6.98 -12.37 -39.73
N VAL A 77 -7.46 -13.25 -40.61
CA VAL A 77 -8.38 -14.32 -40.23
C VAL A 77 -7.61 -15.64 -40.25
N PHE A 78 -6.97 -15.95 -39.14
CA PHE A 78 -6.14 -17.15 -38.98
C PHE A 78 -6.93 -18.47 -39.00
N GLU A 79 -6.27 -19.51 -39.50
CA GLU A 79 -6.80 -20.86 -39.68
C GLU A 79 -5.75 -21.91 -39.27
N GLY A 80 -6.12 -22.84 -38.39
CA GLY A 80 -5.21 -23.85 -37.86
C GLY A 80 -4.19 -23.28 -36.87
N LYS A 81 -3.01 -23.90 -36.81
CA LYS A 81 -1.97 -23.54 -35.84
C LYS A 81 -1.27 -22.23 -36.25
N VAL A 82 -1.15 -21.32 -35.30
CA VAL A 82 -0.32 -20.10 -35.37
C VAL A 82 0.71 -20.16 -34.24
N THR A 83 1.95 -19.77 -34.54
CA THR A 83 3.05 -19.77 -33.56
C THR A 83 3.75 -18.42 -33.58
N TRP A 84 3.95 -17.85 -32.39
CA TRP A 84 4.72 -16.64 -32.19
C TRP A 84 6.04 -16.98 -31.50
N TYR A 85 7.07 -16.23 -31.85
CA TYR A 85 8.44 -16.42 -31.38
C TYR A 85 8.96 -15.13 -30.74
N THR A 86 9.89 -15.29 -29.81
CA THR A 86 10.67 -14.21 -29.16
C THR A 86 11.76 -13.68 -30.10
N PRO A 87 12.37 -12.51 -29.81
CA PRO A 87 13.54 -12.02 -30.55
C PRO A 87 14.75 -12.97 -30.50
N GLU A 88 14.80 -13.90 -29.55
CA GLU A 88 15.82 -14.96 -29.47
C GLU A 88 15.48 -16.19 -30.32
N GLY A 89 14.29 -16.23 -30.93
CA GLY A 89 13.79 -17.33 -31.76
C GLY A 89 13.18 -18.49 -30.97
N LYS A 90 12.94 -18.34 -29.65
CA LYS A 90 12.19 -19.30 -28.85
C LYS A 90 10.70 -19.10 -29.05
N ILE A 91 9.90 -20.15 -28.95
CA ILE A 91 8.43 -20.03 -29.01
C ILE A 91 7.94 -19.21 -27.81
N ALA A 92 7.26 -18.10 -28.09
CA ALA A 92 6.62 -17.25 -27.08
C ALA A 92 5.19 -17.76 -26.79
N SER A 93 4.45 -18.08 -27.85
CA SER A 93 3.10 -18.64 -27.73
C SER A 93 2.69 -19.41 -28.98
N MET A 94 1.66 -20.24 -28.86
CA MET A 94 1.02 -20.87 -29.99
C MET A 94 -0.48 -21.05 -29.72
N GLY A 95 -1.27 -21.01 -30.77
CA GLY A 95 -2.72 -21.18 -30.68
C GLY A 95 -3.27 -21.87 -31.92
N THR A 96 -4.43 -22.50 -31.77
CA THR A 96 -5.19 -23.04 -32.90
C THR A 96 -6.39 -22.13 -33.15
N PHE A 97 -6.64 -21.79 -34.42
CA PHE A 97 -7.67 -20.85 -34.85
C PHE A 97 -8.60 -21.48 -35.89
N SER A 98 -9.84 -21.01 -35.92
CA SER A 98 -10.82 -21.33 -36.95
C SER A 98 -11.64 -20.08 -37.24
N GLY A 99 -11.60 -19.59 -38.47
CA GLY A 99 -12.26 -18.32 -38.84
C GLY A 99 -11.85 -17.15 -37.94
N GLY A 100 -10.55 -17.05 -37.62
CA GLY A 100 -9.99 -15.98 -36.77
C GLY A 100 -10.28 -16.12 -35.27
N LYS A 101 -11.12 -17.08 -34.85
CA LYS A 101 -11.39 -17.35 -33.42
C LYS A 101 -10.48 -18.45 -32.90
N GLN A 102 -9.95 -18.27 -31.71
CA GLN A 102 -9.13 -19.28 -31.05
C GLN A 102 -9.98 -20.49 -30.65
N VAL A 103 -9.64 -21.66 -31.19
CA VAL A 103 -10.35 -22.95 -30.98
C VAL A 103 -9.31 -24.07 -30.97
N GLY A 104 -9.27 -24.84 -29.89
CA GLY A 104 -8.31 -25.93 -29.70
C GLY A 104 -7.14 -25.54 -28.79
N PRO A 105 -6.02 -26.27 -28.87
CA PRO A 105 -4.87 -26.07 -27.99
C PRO A 105 -4.22 -24.69 -28.14
N ALA A 106 -3.82 -24.13 -27.01
CA ALA A 106 -3.08 -22.89 -26.90
C ALA A 106 -2.06 -22.98 -25.76
N GLN A 107 -0.86 -22.47 -25.99
CA GLN A 107 0.21 -22.46 -25.00
C GLN A 107 0.96 -21.14 -25.04
N THR A 108 1.35 -20.65 -23.86
CA THR A 108 2.15 -19.43 -23.68
C THR A 108 3.32 -19.76 -22.77
N PHE A 109 4.48 -19.14 -23.02
CA PHE A 109 5.71 -19.37 -22.28
C PHE A 109 6.30 -18.06 -21.76
N ASP A 110 7.00 -18.11 -20.62
CA ASP A 110 7.82 -17.00 -20.14
C ASP A 110 9.16 -16.90 -20.88
N GLU A 111 9.95 -15.87 -20.57
CA GLU A 111 11.28 -15.65 -21.18
C GLU A 111 12.27 -16.80 -20.93
N LYS A 112 12.07 -17.56 -19.84
CA LYS A 112 12.85 -18.75 -19.49
C LYS A 112 12.37 -20.00 -20.23
N GLY A 113 11.28 -19.91 -21.00
CA GLY A 113 10.67 -21.01 -21.75
C GLY A 113 9.79 -21.93 -20.90
N ARG A 114 9.39 -21.50 -19.71
CA ARG A 114 8.46 -22.24 -18.85
C ARG A 114 7.02 -21.94 -19.27
N PRO A 115 6.11 -22.91 -19.30
CA PRO A 115 4.72 -22.65 -19.67
C PRO A 115 4.06 -21.75 -18.63
N THR A 116 3.38 -20.69 -19.07
CA THR A 116 2.50 -19.85 -18.25
C THR A 116 1.03 -20.18 -18.51
N GLU A 117 0.72 -20.71 -19.70
CA GLU A 117 -0.62 -21.17 -20.08
C GLU A 117 -0.52 -22.45 -20.91
N ASP A 118 -1.45 -23.37 -20.69
CA ASP A 118 -1.63 -24.63 -21.43
C ASP A 118 -3.14 -24.95 -21.47
N LEU A 119 -3.85 -24.31 -22.40
CA LEU A 119 -5.31 -24.29 -22.47
C LEU A 119 -5.82 -24.97 -23.75
N VAL A 120 -7.07 -25.41 -23.70
CA VAL A 120 -7.81 -25.92 -24.85
C VAL A 120 -9.15 -25.19 -24.94
N TYR A 121 -9.30 -24.35 -25.95
CA TYR A 121 -10.50 -23.56 -26.22
C TYR A 121 -11.52 -24.37 -27.02
N LYS A 122 -12.80 -24.17 -26.74
CA LYS A 122 -13.92 -24.68 -27.53
C LYS A 122 -14.44 -23.59 -28.48
N ALA A 123 -15.26 -23.99 -29.44
CA ALA A 123 -15.85 -23.08 -30.42
C ALA A 123 -16.79 -22.02 -29.79
N ASP A 124 -17.32 -22.29 -28.60
CA ASP A 124 -18.15 -21.35 -27.83
C ASP A 124 -17.33 -20.33 -27.00
N GLY A 125 -15.99 -20.40 -27.06
CA GLY A 125 -15.08 -19.54 -26.30
C GLY A 125 -14.73 -20.06 -24.89
N THR A 126 -15.38 -21.12 -24.41
CA THR A 126 -15.02 -21.74 -23.13
C THR A 126 -13.69 -22.51 -23.24
N PHE A 127 -13.02 -22.74 -22.11
CA PHE A 127 -11.73 -23.42 -22.09
C PHE A 127 -11.59 -24.37 -20.89
N LYS A 128 -10.60 -25.25 -21.00
CA LYS A 128 -10.05 -26.07 -19.91
C LYS A 128 -8.54 -26.13 -20.05
N GLY A 129 -7.82 -26.48 -18.99
CA GLY A 129 -6.36 -26.61 -19.05
C GLY A 129 -5.68 -26.08 -17.80
N LYS A 130 -4.46 -25.58 -17.95
CA LYS A 130 -3.61 -25.14 -16.83
C LYS A 130 -3.09 -23.73 -17.06
N ILE A 131 -3.04 -22.96 -16.00
CA ILE A 131 -2.30 -21.70 -15.90
C ILE A 131 -1.25 -21.86 -14.81
N TYR A 132 -0.05 -21.36 -15.06
CA TYR A 132 1.09 -21.44 -14.16
C TYR A 132 1.51 -20.02 -13.78
N SER A 133 1.68 -19.78 -12.48
CA SER A 133 2.32 -18.56 -11.99
C SER A 133 3.60 -18.95 -11.28
N TYR A 134 4.68 -18.25 -11.59
CA TYR A 134 5.98 -18.51 -11.00
C TYR A 134 6.32 -17.47 -9.95
N LYS A 135 7.05 -17.90 -8.93
CA LYS A 135 7.65 -17.05 -7.93
C LYS A 135 8.60 -16.06 -8.61
N ASP A 136 8.35 -14.79 -8.36
CA ASP A 136 9.11 -13.64 -8.84
C ASP A 136 9.03 -12.52 -7.80
N PRO A 137 9.92 -12.54 -6.79
CA PRO A 137 9.91 -11.56 -5.71
C PRO A 137 10.13 -10.12 -6.19
N GLU A 138 10.79 -9.92 -7.34
CA GLU A 138 11.01 -8.59 -7.93
C GLU A 138 9.68 -7.96 -8.38
N ASN A 139 8.69 -8.78 -8.73
CA ASN A 139 7.34 -8.38 -9.14
C ASN A 139 6.26 -8.76 -8.10
N PHE A 140 6.63 -8.87 -6.81
CA PHE A 140 5.72 -9.16 -5.69
C PHE A 140 4.97 -10.51 -5.78
N SER A 141 5.49 -11.47 -6.55
CA SER A 141 4.99 -12.86 -6.61
C SER A 141 5.84 -13.75 -5.72
N TYR A 142 5.35 -14.12 -4.53
CA TYR A 142 6.17 -14.78 -3.51
C TYR A 142 6.08 -16.31 -3.49
N TYR A 143 5.32 -16.92 -4.39
CA TYR A 143 5.12 -18.37 -4.45
C TYR A 143 4.85 -18.83 -5.88
N ASN A 144 5.02 -20.12 -6.12
CA ASN A 144 4.60 -20.75 -7.36
C ASN A 144 3.15 -21.25 -7.22
N SER A 145 2.39 -21.22 -8.32
CA SER A 145 1.05 -21.78 -8.35
C SER A 145 0.72 -22.44 -9.69
N ILE A 146 -0.20 -23.41 -9.63
CA ILE A 146 -0.80 -24.03 -10.82
C ILE A 146 -2.31 -24.00 -10.64
N THR A 147 -3.02 -23.37 -11.57
CA THR A 147 -4.49 -23.42 -11.63
C THR A 147 -4.91 -24.35 -12.74
N VAL A 148 -5.64 -25.41 -12.40
CA VAL A 148 -6.23 -26.37 -13.34
C VAL A 148 -7.71 -26.04 -13.51
N TYR A 149 -8.13 -25.71 -14.73
CA TYR A 149 -9.52 -25.43 -15.10
C TYR A 149 -10.15 -26.64 -15.79
N GLU A 150 -11.25 -27.15 -15.25
CA GLU A 150 -12.18 -28.03 -15.97
C GLU A 150 -13.24 -27.21 -16.75
N SER A 151 -13.57 -26.04 -16.20
CA SER A 151 -14.27 -24.94 -16.86
C SER A 151 -13.86 -23.62 -16.21
N ALA A 152 -14.28 -22.47 -16.75
CA ALA A 152 -14.00 -21.17 -16.13
C ALA A 152 -14.50 -21.06 -14.67
N GLU A 153 -15.60 -21.76 -14.36
CA GLU A 153 -16.24 -21.77 -13.04
C GLU A 153 -15.81 -22.96 -12.17
N ASN A 154 -15.06 -23.94 -12.70
CA ASN A 154 -14.61 -25.11 -11.96
C ASN A 154 -13.09 -25.26 -12.11
N PHE A 155 -12.38 -24.91 -11.05
CA PHE A 155 -10.93 -24.91 -11.03
C PHE A 155 -10.35 -25.38 -9.71
N LYS A 156 -9.09 -25.80 -9.78
CA LYS A 156 -8.23 -26.12 -8.64
C LYS A 156 -6.91 -25.34 -8.75
N THR A 157 -6.62 -24.48 -7.80
CA THR A 157 -5.33 -23.80 -7.65
C THR A 157 -4.48 -24.53 -6.60
N ILE A 158 -3.25 -24.89 -6.94
CA ILE A 158 -2.26 -25.50 -6.05
C ILE A 158 -1.14 -24.50 -5.83
N VAL A 159 -0.85 -24.14 -4.58
CA VAL A 159 0.21 -23.20 -4.19
C VAL A 159 1.33 -23.92 -3.46
N TYR A 160 2.56 -23.62 -3.85
CA TYR A 160 3.78 -24.23 -3.34
C TYR A 160 4.95 -23.24 -3.38
N ASP A 161 6.00 -23.57 -2.64
CA ASP A 161 7.27 -22.83 -2.69
C ASP A 161 8.05 -23.28 -3.95
N GLU A 162 9.26 -23.82 -3.81
CA GLU A 162 10.06 -24.26 -4.97
C GLU A 162 9.64 -25.64 -5.54
N ASP A 163 9.34 -26.63 -4.68
CA ASP A 163 8.95 -27.99 -5.10
C ASP A 163 7.46 -28.21 -4.91
N ILE A 164 6.77 -28.59 -5.98
CA ILE A 164 5.34 -28.92 -5.98
C ILE A 164 4.98 -30.07 -5.04
N LYS A 165 5.93 -30.94 -4.66
CA LYS A 165 5.69 -31.96 -3.63
C LYS A 165 5.48 -31.35 -2.24
N GLY A 166 6.00 -30.14 -2.04
CA GLY A 166 5.82 -29.34 -0.83
C GLY A 166 4.65 -28.36 -0.97
N ILE A 167 3.45 -28.84 -1.31
CA ILE A 167 2.23 -28.02 -1.36
C ILE A 167 2.01 -27.30 -0.02
N ARG A 168 1.50 -26.08 -0.08
CA ARG A 168 1.09 -25.27 1.10
C ARG A 168 -0.42 -25.16 1.18
N TYR A 169 -1.08 -24.84 0.07
CA TYR A 169 -2.53 -24.92 0.06
C TYR A 169 -3.09 -25.19 -1.33
N GLU A 170 -4.32 -25.70 -1.35
CA GLU A 170 -5.10 -25.92 -2.56
C GLU A 170 -6.44 -25.22 -2.41
N VAL A 171 -6.85 -24.47 -3.42
CA VAL A 171 -8.19 -23.87 -3.50
C VAL A 171 -8.95 -24.59 -4.59
N THR A 172 -10.11 -25.13 -4.28
CA THR A 172 -11.03 -25.75 -5.25
C THR A 172 -12.36 -25.02 -5.23
N THR A 173 -12.96 -24.85 -6.40
CA THR A 173 -14.34 -24.36 -6.49
C THR A 173 -15.23 -25.43 -7.14
N ASP A 174 -16.47 -25.56 -6.67
CA ASP A 174 -17.47 -26.43 -7.30
C ASP A 174 -18.34 -25.69 -8.32
N SER A 175 -19.22 -26.42 -9.03
CA SER A 175 -20.12 -25.85 -10.03
C SER A 175 -21.18 -24.90 -9.48
N SER A 176 -21.27 -24.74 -8.15
CA SER A 176 -22.13 -23.74 -7.49
C SER A 176 -21.35 -22.50 -7.06
N GLY A 177 -20.04 -22.45 -7.36
CA GLY A 177 -19.14 -21.36 -6.97
C GLY A 177 -18.69 -21.41 -5.51
N LYS A 178 -18.86 -22.55 -4.83
CA LYS A 178 -18.43 -22.70 -3.43
C LYS A 178 -16.95 -23.06 -3.37
N TYR A 179 -16.20 -22.33 -2.53
CA TYR A 179 -14.78 -22.52 -2.34
C TYR A 179 -14.46 -23.45 -1.15
N GLU A 180 -13.57 -24.41 -1.39
CA GLU A 180 -12.90 -25.23 -0.38
C GLU A 180 -11.39 -24.93 -0.45
N THR A 181 -10.74 -24.69 0.70
CA THR A 181 -9.29 -24.52 0.79
C THR A 181 -8.68 -25.59 1.69
N LYS A 182 -7.73 -26.38 1.18
CA LYS A 182 -6.95 -27.35 1.97
C LYS A 182 -5.59 -26.78 2.29
N TYR A 183 -5.17 -26.88 3.54
CA TYR A 183 -3.89 -26.38 4.02
C TYR A 183 -2.93 -27.52 4.37
N TYR A 184 -1.65 -27.28 4.16
CA TYR A 184 -0.59 -28.28 4.25
C TYR A 184 0.68 -27.68 4.88
N GLY A 185 1.29 -28.43 5.79
CA GLY A 185 2.54 -28.08 6.44
C GLY A 185 3.76 -28.58 5.67
N GLU A 186 4.82 -28.86 6.42
CA GLU A 186 6.07 -29.37 5.85
C GLU A 186 5.84 -30.65 5.04
N LYS A 187 6.48 -30.75 3.87
CA LYS A 187 6.41 -31.90 2.94
C LYS A 187 4.98 -32.25 2.50
N GLY A 188 4.08 -31.27 2.44
CA GLY A 188 2.70 -31.47 1.99
C GLY A 188 1.82 -32.23 3.00
N LYS A 189 2.18 -32.24 4.29
CA LYS A 189 1.36 -32.89 5.32
C LYS A 189 0.07 -32.09 5.55
N HIS A 190 -1.09 -32.70 5.35
CA HIS A 190 -2.38 -32.04 5.56
C HIS A 190 -2.55 -31.52 7.00
N ILE A 191 -2.98 -30.27 7.14
CA ILE A 191 -3.26 -29.59 8.42
C ILE A 191 -4.77 -29.50 8.65
N GLY A 192 -5.53 -29.08 7.63
CA GLY A 192 -6.99 -28.95 7.71
C GLY A 192 -7.60 -28.31 6.48
N THR A 193 -8.92 -28.13 6.51
CA THR A 193 -9.73 -27.67 5.37
C THR A 193 -10.69 -26.56 5.79
N SER A 194 -10.73 -25.48 5.02
CA SER A 194 -11.69 -24.38 5.13
C SER A 194 -12.76 -24.49 4.06
N ASN A 195 -14.01 -24.23 4.45
CA ASN A 195 -15.16 -24.19 3.54
C ASN A 195 -15.82 -22.82 3.65
N ALA A 196 -15.62 -21.97 2.64
CA ALA A 196 -16.24 -20.65 2.59
C ALA A 196 -17.78 -20.80 2.61
N GLY A 197 -18.45 -20.12 3.54
CA GLY A 197 -19.91 -20.16 3.68
C GLY A 197 -20.49 -21.37 4.43
N SER A 198 -19.66 -22.20 5.07
CA SER A 198 -20.16 -23.24 5.99
C SER A 198 -20.41 -22.68 7.39
N SER A 199 -21.39 -23.22 8.11
CA SER A 199 -21.69 -22.86 9.51
C SER A 199 -20.84 -23.65 10.52
N GLU A 200 -19.83 -24.38 10.07
CA GLU A 200 -18.96 -25.23 10.88
C GLU A 200 -17.70 -24.49 11.33
N ASP A 201 -16.99 -25.04 12.31
CA ASP A 201 -15.69 -24.52 12.76
C ASP A 201 -14.72 -24.47 11.56
N ASN A 202 -14.21 -23.29 11.24
CA ASN A 202 -13.33 -23.08 10.08
C ASN A 202 -11.86 -23.05 10.52
N ILE A 203 -10.93 -23.56 9.71
CA ILE A 203 -9.49 -23.46 9.97
C ILE A 203 -8.82 -22.54 8.96
N MET A 204 -8.00 -21.61 9.45
CA MET A 204 -7.16 -20.75 8.63
C MET A 204 -5.70 -21.07 8.92
N VAL A 205 -4.89 -21.19 7.87
CA VAL A 205 -3.45 -21.36 7.99
C VAL A 205 -2.77 -20.27 7.17
N GLU A 206 -1.93 -19.49 7.84
CA GLU A 206 -1.08 -18.49 7.22
C GLU A 206 0.35 -19.03 7.08
N TYR A 207 1.08 -18.46 6.12
CA TYR A 207 2.45 -18.85 5.81
C TYR A 207 3.34 -17.60 5.77
N TYR A 208 4.56 -17.72 6.29
CA TYR A 208 5.66 -16.91 5.75
C TYR A 208 5.89 -17.32 4.30
N TYR A 209 6.40 -16.43 3.46
CA TYR A 209 6.59 -16.71 2.03
C TYR A 209 8.03 -17.02 1.61
N ASP A 210 9.03 -16.70 2.44
CA ASP A 210 10.44 -16.93 2.11
C ASP A 210 11.25 -17.57 3.26
N PRO A 211 11.58 -18.88 3.16
CA PRO A 211 10.82 -19.89 2.42
C PRO A 211 9.39 -20.02 2.93
N MET A 212 8.50 -20.65 2.13
CA MET A 212 7.14 -20.87 2.58
C MET A 212 7.08 -21.84 3.76
N ARG A 213 6.56 -21.39 4.90
CA ARG A 213 6.41 -22.20 6.12
C ARG A 213 5.26 -21.66 6.96
N VAL A 214 4.58 -22.53 7.70
CA VAL A 214 3.44 -22.15 8.53
C VAL A 214 3.85 -21.06 9.51
N SER A 215 3.15 -19.93 9.49
CA SER A 215 3.32 -18.84 10.45
C SER A 215 2.24 -18.89 11.53
N LYS A 216 1.02 -19.27 11.16
CA LYS A 216 -0.15 -19.24 12.04
C LYS A 216 -1.16 -20.31 11.66
N ILE A 217 -1.75 -20.95 12.65
CA ILE A 217 -2.90 -21.85 12.49
C ILE A 217 -3.97 -21.38 13.46
N GLU A 218 -5.16 -21.09 12.96
CA GLU A 218 -6.31 -20.70 13.78
C GLU A 218 -7.54 -21.51 13.42
N LYS A 219 -8.28 -21.92 14.46
CA LYS A 219 -9.62 -22.50 14.34
C LYS A 219 -10.62 -21.49 14.83
N TYR A 220 -11.58 -21.18 13.99
CA TYR A 220 -12.64 -20.22 14.21
C TYR A 220 -13.93 -20.96 14.55
N LYS A 221 -14.73 -20.35 15.43
CA LYS A 221 -16.14 -20.73 15.60
C LYS A 221 -16.98 -20.13 14.48
N SER A 222 -18.24 -20.56 14.39
CA SER A 222 -19.22 -20.02 13.45
C SER A 222 -19.49 -18.51 13.59
N ASP A 223 -19.21 -17.93 14.76
CA ASP A 223 -19.34 -16.49 15.03
C ASP A 223 -18.11 -15.65 14.60
N GLY A 224 -17.08 -16.31 14.05
CA GLY A 224 -15.84 -15.65 13.63
C GLY A 224 -14.80 -15.45 14.75
N THR A 225 -15.06 -15.91 15.97
CA THR A 225 -14.09 -15.83 17.08
C THR A 225 -13.10 -17.00 17.04
N VAL A 226 -11.84 -16.74 17.38
CA VAL A 226 -10.79 -17.77 17.47
C VAL A 226 -11.03 -18.66 18.69
N LYS A 227 -11.16 -19.95 18.45
CA LYS A 227 -11.32 -21.02 19.45
C LYS A 227 -9.98 -21.63 19.86
N GLU A 228 -9.06 -21.78 18.92
CA GLU A 228 -7.73 -22.35 19.13
C GLU A 228 -6.77 -21.71 18.12
N GLY A 229 -5.59 -21.30 18.57
CA GLY A 229 -4.61 -20.61 17.74
C GLY A 229 -3.19 -21.03 18.08
N VAL A 230 -2.32 -21.13 17.09
CA VAL A 230 -0.87 -21.33 17.29
C VAL A 230 -0.10 -20.43 16.33
N ILE A 231 0.84 -19.66 16.86
CA ILE A 231 1.78 -18.82 16.11
C ILE A 231 3.17 -19.48 16.15
N TYR A 232 3.84 -19.52 15.00
CA TYR A 232 5.14 -20.10 14.80
C TYR A 232 6.16 -19.04 14.39
N SER A 233 7.38 -19.17 14.91
CA SER A 233 8.55 -18.41 14.46
C SER A 233 8.95 -18.80 13.04
N LYS A 234 9.80 -17.99 12.42
CA LYS A 234 10.49 -18.35 11.17
C LYS A 234 11.32 -19.64 11.31
N SER A 235 11.73 -20.03 12.52
CA SER A 235 12.43 -21.29 12.75
C SER A 235 11.50 -22.51 12.89
N GLY A 236 10.17 -22.29 12.91
CA GLY A 236 9.16 -23.33 13.08
C GLY A 236 8.85 -23.69 14.54
N LYS A 237 9.45 -22.98 15.50
CA LYS A 237 9.12 -23.13 16.93
C LYS A 237 7.85 -22.39 17.27
N ILE A 238 7.07 -22.90 18.23
CA ILE A 238 5.86 -22.24 18.74
C ILE A 238 6.28 -20.98 19.50
N LEU A 239 5.71 -19.84 19.11
CA LEU A 239 5.83 -18.55 19.79
C LEU A 239 4.63 -18.26 20.67
N GLN A 240 3.44 -18.71 20.25
CA GLN A 240 2.22 -18.52 21.02
C GLN A 240 1.23 -19.62 20.75
N GLU A 241 0.47 -20.00 21.77
CA GLU A 241 -0.68 -20.88 21.64
C GLU A 241 -1.84 -20.32 22.44
N GLU A 242 -3.06 -20.43 21.92
CA GLU A 242 -4.27 -20.06 22.64
C GLU A 242 -5.37 -21.10 22.47
N LYS A 243 -6.24 -21.18 23.47
CA LYS A 243 -7.42 -22.05 23.44
C LYS A 243 -8.52 -21.47 24.31
N LYS A 244 -9.74 -21.47 23.79
CA LYS A 244 -10.95 -20.94 24.45
C LYS A 244 -12.06 -22.00 24.44
N ASN A 245 -12.73 -22.19 25.56
CA ASN A 245 -13.83 -23.14 25.74
C ASN A 245 -15.00 -22.51 26.55
N LYS A 246 -16.12 -23.20 26.78
CA LYS A 246 -17.30 -22.62 27.48
C LYS A 246 -17.14 -22.49 29.02
N LYS A 247 -15.92 -22.60 29.53
CA LYS A 247 -15.59 -22.45 30.95
C LYS A 247 -14.50 -21.39 31.13
N ASP A 248 -13.42 -21.51 30.39
CA ASP A 248 -12.24 -20.67 30.48
C ASP A 248 -11.49 -20.63 29.13
N GLY A 249 -10.41 -19.86 29.10
CA GLY A 249 -9.43 -19.92 28.02
C GLY A 249 -8.05 -19.51 28.51
N TYR A 250 -7.05 -19.71 27.66
CA TYR A 250 -5.70 -19.25 27.92
C TYR A 250 -5.01 -18.83 26.63
N LYS A 251 -3.94 -18.06 26.79
CA LYS A 251 -2.92 -17.78 25.78
C LYS A 251 -1.55 -17.86 26.45
N THR A 252 -0.65 -18.69 25.93
CA THR A 252 0.72 -18.84 26.44
C THR A 252 1.70 -18.35 25.39
N THR A 253 2.68 -17.55 25.79
CA THR A 253 3.73 -17.02 24.91
C THR A 253 5.10 -17.58 25.31
N TYR A 254 5.90 -17.90 24.31
CA TYR A 254 7.23 -18.50 24.43
C TYR A 254 8.27 -17.60 23.74
N ASP A 255 9.50 -17.61 24.25
CA ASP A 255 10.64 -17.08 23.51
C ASP A 255 11.15 -18.09 22.45
N GLU A 256 12.08 -17.66 21.58
CA GLU A 256 12.69 -18.49 20.53
C GLU A 256 13.45 -19.72 21.05
N THR A 257 13.71 -19.81 22.36
CA THR A 257 14.30 -21.02 22.97
C THR A 257 13.24 -22.05 23.35
N GLY A 258 11.95 -21.67 23.30
CA GLY A 258 10.81 -22.45 23.78
C GLY A 258 10.52 -22.25 25.26
N ARG A 259 11.16 -21.27 25.92
CA ARG A 259 10.87 -20.95 27.32
C ARG A 259 9.63 -20.08 27.38
N LYS A 260 8.69 -20.45 28.26
CA LYS A 260 7.50 -19.66 28.54
C LYS A 260 7.87 -18.29 29.12
N ILE A 261 7.37 -17.23 28.50
CA ILE A 261 7.59 -15.84 28.92
C ILE A 261 6.30 -15.12 29.31
N GLY A 262 5.14 -15.61 28.88
CA GLY A 262 3.84 -14.98 29.13
C GLY A 262 2.71 -15.98 29.28
N ASN A 263 1.67 -15.57 30.00
CA ASN A 263 0.44 -16.35 30.13
C ASN A 263 -0.73 -15.42 30.44
N LEU A 264 -1.76 -15.46 29.61
CA LEU A 264 -3.04 -14.81 29.86
C LEU A 264 -4.11 -15.87 30.12
N VAL A 265 -4.96 -15.62 31.11
CA VAL A 265 -6.17 -16.39 31.38
C VAL A 265 -7.38 -15.58 30.89
N TYR A 266 -8.26 -16.25 30.15
CA TYR A 266 -9.56 -15.71 29.76
C TYR A 266 -10.67 -16.23 30.67
N GLN A 267 -11.57 -15.34 31.05
CA GLN A 267 -12.83 -15.71 31.70
C GLN A 267 -13.97 -15.70 30.68
N TYR A 268 -14.80 -16.75 30.69
CA TYR A 268 -15.96 -16.85 29.83
C TYR A 268 -17.22 -16.33 30.55
N SER A 269 -17.93 -15.40 29.92
CA SER A 269 -19.23 -14.90 30.38
C SER A 269 -20.35 -15.63 29.65
N LYS A 270 -21.20 -16.33 30.40
CA LYS A 270 -22.37 -17.04 29.85
C LYS A 270 -23.46 -16.10 29.35
N ASP A 271 -23.60 -14.95 30.01
CA ASP A 271 -24.69 -14.01 29.73
C ASP A 271 -24.48 -13.28 28.40
N SER A 272 -23.22 -12.99 28.07
CA SER A 272 -22.82 -12.31 26.82
C SER A 272 -22.25 -13.26 25.76
N ASP A 273 -21.98 -14.52 26.11
CA ASP A 273 -21.24 -15.50 25.28
C ASP A 273 -19.86 -14.98 24.81
N THR A 274 -19.18 -14.18 25.65
CA THR A 274 -17.89 -13.56 25.33
C THR A 274 -16.77 -14.00 26.26
N TYR A 275 -15.52 -13.75 25.83
CA TYR A 275 -14.31 -13.97 26.62
C TYR A 275 -13.68 -12.64 26.98
N THR A 276 -13.31 -12.48 28.25
CA THR A 276 -12.58 -11.31 28.73
C THR A 276 -11.19 -11.74 29.20
N ALA A 277 -10.16 -11.00 28.79
CA ALA A 277 -8.81 -11.15 29.32
C ALA A 277 -8.83 -10.82 30.82
N TRP A 278 -8.52 -11.79 31.68
CA TRP A 278 -8.82 -11.70 33.11
C TRP A 278 -7.57 -11.48 33.96
N GLU A 279 -6.56 -12.33 33.80
CA GLU A 279 -5.37 -12.34 34.64
C GLU A 279 -4.14 -12.77 33.84
N GLY A 280 -3.04 -12.03 33.99
CA GLY A 280 -1.74 -12.36 33.40
C GLY A 280 -1.33 -11.45 32.25
N GLU A 281 -0.45 -11.92 31.38
CA GLU A 281 0.22 -11.09 30.37
C GLU A 281 -0.18 -11.53 28.95
N ASP A 282 -0.72 -10.61 28.16
CA ASP A 282 -0.93 -10.78 26.71
C ASP A 282 0.25 -10.19 25.94
N TYR A 283 0.87 -11.00 25.09
CA TYR A 283 1.96 -10.58 24.21
C TYR A 283 1.43 -10.54 22.79
N GLN A 284 1.41 -9.36 22.20
CA GLN A 284 0.90 -9.14 20.86
C GLN A 284 2.09 -8.99 19.90
N PHE A 285 2.06 -9.75 18.81
CA PHE A 285 3.07 -9.66 17.77
C PHE A 285 2.68 -8.57 16.77
N ASN A 286 3.68 -7.96 16.13
CA ASN A 286 3.47 -7.10 14.98
C ASN A 286 2.95 -7.90 13.76
N TYR A 287 2.59 -7.22 12.67
CA TYR A 287 1.93 -7.84 11.51
C TYR A 287 2.72 -9.00 10.87
N ASP A 288 4.05 -8.88 10.78
CA ASP A 288 4.89 -9.92 10.19
C ASP A 288 5.39 -10.97 11.19
N LEU A 289 4.89 -10.90 12.44
CA LEU A 289 5.18 -11.84 13.53
C LEU A 289 6.67 -11.90 13.91
N SER A 290 7.45 -10.85 13.63
CA SER A 290 8.90 -10.82 13.87
C SER A 290 9.27 -10.35 15.28
N HIS A 291 8.43 -9.55 15.92
CA HIS A 291 8.67 -9.04 17.27
C HIS A 291 7.36 -8.71 17.99
N ILE A 292 7.48 -8.49 19.31
CA ILE A 292 6.37 -8.04 20.15
C ILE A 292 6.16 -6.55 19.92
N SER A 293 4.93 -6.15 19.61
CA SER A 293 4.53 -4.75 19.46
C SER A 293 3.92 -4.21 20.77
N VAL A 294 3.19 -5.05 21.50
CA VAL A 294 2.49 -4.66 22.73
C VAL A 294 2.54 -5.79 23.76
N ILE A 295 2.68 -5.43 25.04
CA ILE A 295 2.41 -6.31 26.18
C ILE A 295 1.37 -5.67 27.08
N ASP A 296 0.25 -6.35 27.30
CA ASP A 296 -0.77 -5.94 28.27
C ASP A 296 -0.76 -6.87 29.49
N VAL A 297 -0.71 -6.29 30.68
CA VAL A 297 -0.81 -7.02 31.95
C VAL A 297 -2.19 -6.79 32.53
N TYR A 298 -2.95 -7.86 32.67
CA TYR A 298 -4.31 -7.88 33.19
C TYR A 298 -4.35 -8.33 34.65
N LYS A 299 -5.20 -7.65 35.43
CA LYS A 299 -5.57 -8.05 36.78
C LYS A 299 -7.06 -7.85 36.97
N ASN A 300 -7.78 -8.92 37.29
CA ASN A 300 -9.25 -8.92 37.44
C ASN A 300 -10.02 -8.28 36.27
N GLY A 301 -9.58 -8.50 35.03
CA GLY A 301 -10.26 -7.99 33.84
C GLY A 301 -9.76 -6.63 33.33
N SER A 302 -8.99 -5.89 34.14
CA SER A 302 -8.48 -4.55 33.79
C SER A 302 -7.00 -4.59 33.44
N VAL A 303 -6.59 -3.78 32.46
CA VAL A 303 -5.16 -3.58 32.12
C VAL A 303 -4.52 -2.67 33.15
N VAL A 304 -3.54 -3.19 33.90
CA VAL A 304 -2.81 -2.43 34.92
C VAL A 304 -1.44 -1.93 34.44
N LEU A 305 -0.90 -2.55 33.39
CA LEU A 305 0.34 -2.14 32.73
C LEU A 305 0.24 -2.47 31.25
N ASN A 306 0.52 -1.48 30.40
CA ASN A 306 0.65 -1.64 28.96
C ASN A 306 2.08 -1.23 28.57
N LYS A 307 2.74 -2.04 27.74
CA LYS A 307 4.07 -1.75 27.20
C LYS A 307 3.98 -1.71 25.69
N ASN A 308 4.47 -0.64 25.08
CA ASN A 308 4.56 -0.51 23.62
C ASN A 308 6.01 -0.61 23.17
N PHE A 309 6.20 -1.20 22.00
CA PHE A 309 7.50 -1.37 21.38
C PHE A 309 7.50 -0.68 20.02
N ASP A 310 8.65 -0.13 19.63
CA ASP A 310 8.85 0.44 18.30
C ASP A 310 8.96 -0.66 17.22
N ASP A 311 9.06 -0.24 15.95
CA ASP A 311 9.17 -1.14 14.79
C ASP A 311 10.43 -2.04 14.80
N ASN A 312 11.38 -1.76 15.69
CA ASN A 312 12.59 -2.56 15.90
C ASN A 312 12.47 -3.45 17.15
N GLY A 313 11.29 -3.54 17.76
CA GLY A 313 11.02 -4.31 18.97
C GLY A 313 11.68 -3.74 20.23
N LYS A 314 12.00 -2.44 20.28
CA LYS A 314 12.54 -1.78 21.48
C LYS A 314 11.41 -1.13 22.27
N LEU A 315 11.46 -1.26 23.59
CA LEU A 315 10.48 -0.65 24.49
C LEU A 315 10.45 0.87 24.26
N SER A 316 9.31 1.39 23.85
CA SER A 316 9.11 2.82 23.57
C SER A 316 8.36 3.51 24.71
N SER A 317 7.37 2.83 25.30
CA SER A 317 6.62 3.35 26.45
C SER A 317 6.06 2.29 27.38
N GLU A 318 5.82 2.69 28.63
CA GLU A 318 5.07 1.92 29.63
C GLU A 318 3.96 2.80 30.22
N LYS A 319 2.72 2.34 30.15
CA LYS A 319 1.53 3.00 30.70
C LYS A 319 1.03 2.20 31.90
N ILE A 320 0.99 2.84 33.07
CA ILE A 320 0.52 2.25 34.33
C ILE A 320 -0.87 2.79 34.62
N SER A 321 -1.81 1.88 34.90
CA SER A 321 -3.20 2.21 35.21
C SER A 321 -3.63 1.59 36.53
N ALA A 322 -4.53 2.26 37.24
CA ALA A 322 -5.18 1.76 38.44
C ALA A 322 -6.65 2.19 38.42
N ASP A 323 -7.55 1.26 38.77
CA ASP A 323 -9.01 1.46 38.75
C ASP A 323 -9.50 2.03 37.41
N ASP A 324 -9.00 1.47 36.31
CA ASP A 324 -9.25 1.89 34.92
C ASP A 324 -8.82 3.32 34.55
N SER A 325 -8.13 4.04 35.44
CA SER A 325 -7.55 5.36 35.18
C SER A 325 -6.03 5.31 35.03
N VAL A 326 -5.50 6.07 34.06
CA VAL A 326 -4.05 6.22 33.85
C VAL A 326 -3.43 6.92 35.06
N GLN A 327 -2.30 6.40 35.54
CA GLN A 327 -1.56 6.96 36.67
C GLN A 327 -0.24 7.57 36.20
N GLU A 328 0.50 6.85 35.36
CA GLU A 328 1.81 7.28 34.86
C GLU A 328 2.06 6.70 33.46
N ILE A 329 2.73 7.47 32.61
CA ILE A 329 3.35 6.97 31.38
C ILE A 329 4.85 7.26 31.43
N LYS A 330 5.68 6.26 31.13
CA LYS A 330 7.13 6.37 30.96
C LYS A 330 7.48 6.19 29.50
N TYR A 331 8.44 6.96 29.02
CA TYR A 331 8.93 6.92 27.65
C TYR A 331 10.40 6.60 27.63
N TYR A 332 10.85 5.87 26.61
CA TYR A 332 12.21 5.38 26.51
C TYR A 332 12.85 5.76 25.17
N TYR A 333 14.16 5.98 25.18
CA TYR A 333 14.95 6.02 23.96
C TYR A 333 15.15 4.59 23.41
N PRO A 334 15.47 4.43 22.12
CA PRO A 334 15.73 3.10 21.53
C PRO A 334 16.85 2.29 22.21
N ASP A 335 17.76 2.97 22.91
CA ASP A 335 18.84 2.34 23.72
C ASP A 335 18.37 1.86 25.11
N GLY A 336 17.10 2.07 25.45
CA GLY A 336 16.47 1.67 26.71
C GLY A 336 16.60 2.69 27.85
N ARG A 337 17.26 3.84 27.65
CA ARG A 337 17.29 4.90 28.66
C ARG A 337 15.93 5.57 28.81
N LEU A 338 15.56 5.91 30.04
CA LEU A 338 14.35 6.70 30.31
C LEU A 338 14.47 8.08 29.64
N LYS A 339 13.56 8.37 28.72
CA LYS A 339 13.43 9.65 28.03
C LYS A 339 12.70 10.67 28.90
N GLY A 340 11.62 10.24 29.56
CA GLY A 340 10.83 11.05 30.48
C GLY A 340 9.62 10.28 30.99
N SER A 341 8.83 10.92 31.85
CA SER A 341 7.56 10.37 32.29
C SER A 341 6.56 11.47 32.58
N VAL A 342 5.28 11.10 32.67
CA VAL A 342 4.17 11.99 33.02
C VAL A 342 3.21 11.26 33.97
N THR A 343 2.78 11.94 35.02
CA THR A 343 1.74 11.47 35.95
C THR A 343 0.41 12.09 35.61
N TYR A 344 -0.69 11.38 35.86
CA TYR A 344 -2.04 11.84 35.60
C TYR A 344 -2.82 12.10 36.90
N LYS A 345 -3.75 13.05 36.84
CA LYS A 345 -4.71 13.34 37.91
C LYS A 345 -6.04 13.72 37.26
N ASP A 346 -7.14 13.11 37.71
CA ASP A 346 -8.48 13.32 37.13
C ASP A 346 -8.47 13.10 35.60
N GLU A 347 -7.77 12.04 35.16
CA GLU A 347 -7.57 11.64 33.75
C GLU A 347 -6.79 12.65 32.88
N MET A 348 -6.25 13.71 33.48
CA MET A 348 -5.48 14.76 32.78
C MET A 348 -3.99 14.66 33.12
N PRO A 349 -3.07 14.96 32.18
CA PRO A 349 -1.65 15.08 32.48
C PRO A 349 -1.40 16.13 33.58
N TYR A 350 -0.64 15.76 34.61
CA TYR A 350 -0.46 16.57 35.81
C TYR A 350 0.99 17.05 35.99
N ASN A 351 1.97 16.15 35.98
CA ASN A 351 3.37 16.50 36.15
C ASN A 351 4.26 15.63 35.26
N GLY A 352 5.20 16.25 34.54
CA GLY A 352 6.16 15.55 33.69
C GLY A 352 6.03 15.90 32.20
N THR A 353 6.43 15.01 31.31
CA THR A 353 6.43 15.25 29.86
C THR A 353 5.67 14.17 29.11
N VAL A 354 4.69 14.60 28.31
CA VAL A 354 4.00 13.78 27.30
C VAL A 354 4.80 13.88 25.99
N TYR A 355 4.97 12.76 25.30
CA TYR A 355 5.53 12.70 23.94
C TYR A 355 4.52 12.05 23.00
N GLU A 356 4.19 12.72 21.91
CA GLU A 356 3.22 12.26 20.90
C GLU A 356 3.78 12.58 19.51
N ASP A 357 4.10 11.57 18.71
CA ASP A 357 4.65 11.65 17.36
C ASP A 357 5.70 12.77 17.20
N TYR A 358 5.27 13.92 16.67
CA TYR A 358 6.07 15.11 16.42
C TYR A 358 5.86 16.23 17.44
N SER A 359 5.56 15.91 18.69
CA SER A 359 5.32 16.89 19.76
C SER A 359 5.79 16.42 21.13
N GLU A 360 6.16 17.40 21.97
CA GLU A 360 6.39 17.18 23.41
C GLU A 360 5.70 18.27 24.23
N HIS A 361 5.09 17.87 25.35
CA HIS A 361 4.32 18.74 26.24
C HIS A 361 4.76 18.54 27.69
N HIS A 362 5.25 19.61 28.32
CA HIS A 362 5.75 19.60 29.70
C HIS A 362 4.68 20.15 30.64
N TYR A 363 4.22 19.34 31.57
CA TYR A 363 3.21 19.66 32.57
C TYR A 363 3.83 19.90 33.94
N LYS A 364 3.28 20.90 34.63
CA LYS A 364 3.50 21.12 36.05
C LYS A 364 2.18 21.50 36.71
N ASP A 365 1.78 20.72 37.71
CA ASP A 365 0.54 20.90 38.46
C ASP A 365 -0.72 21.03 37.58
N GLY A 366 -0.77 20.27 36.47
CA GLY A 366 -1.87 20.26 35.49
C GLY A 366 -1.80 21.36 34.43
N VAL A 367 -0.78 22.24 34.49
CA VAL A 367 -0.60 23.33 33.54
C VAL A 367 0.54 23.01 32.57
N VAL A 368 0.29 23.20 31.29
CA VAL A 368 1.34 23.14 30.26
C VAL A 368 2.33 24.28 30.48
N THR A 369 3.60 23.96 30.69
CA THR A 369 4.69 24.93 30.86
C THR A 369 5.50 25.14 29.59
N LEU A 370 5.54 24.13 28.72
CA LEU A 370 6.20 24.14 27.42
C LEU A 370 5.52 23.13 26.51
N SER A 371 5.18 23.54 25.30
CA SER A 371 4.84 22.67 24.18
C SER A 371 5.83 22.91 23.07
N ARG A 372 6.29 21.85 22.41
CA ARG A 372 7.08 21.94 21.19
C ARG A 372 6.48 21.02 20.15
N SER A 373 6.45 21.50 18.91
CA SER A 373 6.10 20.70 17.74
C SER A 373 7.31 20.65 16.82
N PHE A 374 7.54 19.49 16.24
CA PHE A 374 8.65 19.19 15.35
C PHE A 374 8.13 18.86 13.95
N LYS A 375 9.03 18.91 12.98
CA LYS A 375 8.83 18.37 11.64
C LYS A 375 9.20 16.90 11.62
N GLU A 376 8.91 16.23 10.52
CA GLU A 376 9.29 14.82 10.30
C GLU A 376 10.81 14.61 10.42
N ASP A 377 11.61 15.60 10.04
CA ASP A 377 13.07 15.59 10.18
C ASP A 377 13.57 16.08 11.56
N GLU A 378 12.70 16.07 12.57
CA GLU A 378 12.96 16.45 13.97
C GLU A 378 13.33 17.93 14.21
N ARG A 379 13.28 18.79 13.19
CA ARG A 379 13.52 20.22 13.39
C ARG A 379 12.33 20.89 14.07
N LEU A 380 12.60 21.86 14.92
CA LEU A 380 11.57 22.60 15.66
C LEU A 380 10.71 23.42 14.70
N LYS A 381 9.40 23.14 14.70
CA LYS A 381 8.37 23.84 13.93
C LYS A 381 7.80 25.01 14.73
N SER A 382 7.45 24.76 15.99
CA SER A 382 6.96 25.78 16.91
C SER A 382 7.24 25.41 18.36
N GLU A 383 7.29 26.42 19.21
CA GLU A 383 7.27 26.25 20.66
C GLU A 383 6.29 27.23 21.32
N LYS A 384 5.66 26.80 22.40
CA LYS A 384 4.72 27.58 23.20
C LYS A 384 5.09 27.42 24.66
N LYS A 385 5.43 28.51 25.35
CA LYS A 385 5.96 28.47 26.72
C LYS A 385 5.12 29.33 27.65
N LEU A 386 4.80 28.81 28.83
CA LEU A 386 4.12 29.60 29.86
C LEU A 386 5.01 30.78 30.26
N ASN A 387 4.46 31.98 30.19
CA ASN A 387 5.21 33.20 30.47
C ASN A 387 5.58 33.29 31.96
N THR A 388 6.56 34.14 32.28
CA THR A 388 7.07 34.29 33.66
C THR A 388 6.03 34.79 34.66
N ARG A 389 4.95 35.43 34.18
CA ARG A 389 3.84 35.93 35.01
C ARG A 389 2.75 34.88 35.23
N GLN A 390 2.82 33.74 34.54
CA GLN A 390 1.80 32.69 34.54
C GLN A 390 0.42 33.18 34.12
N THR A 391 0.35 34.23 33.30
CA THR A 391 -0.92 34.81 32.81
C THR A 391 -1.20 34.48 31.35
N GLY A 392 -0.30 33.74 30.70
CA GLY A 392 -0.38 33.46 29.27
C GLY A 392 0.84 32.74 28.73
N TYR A 393 0.84 32.51 27.43
CA TYR A 393 1.88 31.81 26.70
C TYR A 393 2.63 32.73 25.76
N ASP A 394 3.94 32.54 25.67
CA ASP A 394 4.81 33.09 24.63
C ASP A 394 5.09 31.98 23.61
N SER A 395 4.71 32.21 22.36
CA SER A 395 4.87 31.25 21.26
C SER A 395 5.85 31.77 20.21
N THR A 396 6.64 30.85 19.65
CA THR A 396 7.57 31.09 18.55
C THR A 396 7.33 30.07 17.44
N VAL A 397 7.26 30.52 16.20
CA VAL A 397 7.11 29.66 15.01
C VAL A 397 8.29 29.87 14.08
N TYR A 398 8.77 28.78 13.49
CA TYR A 398 9.97 28.75 12.64
C TYR A 398 9.63 28.33 11.22
N ASP A 399 10.40 28.80 10.24
CA ASP A 399 10.34 28.31 8.86
C ASP A 399 11.15 27.02 8.65
N GLU A 400 11.14 26.50 7.42
CA GLU A 400 11.98 25.38 6.95
C GLU A 400 13.49 25.59 7.15
N LYS A 401 13.98 26.78 7.40
CA LYS A 401 15.41 27.05 7.64
C LYS A 401 15.69 27.29 9.12
N GLY A 402 14.69 27.15 9.99
CA GLY A 402 14.79 27.42 11.42
C GLY A 402 14.79 28.92 11.75
N ALA A 403 14.45 29.79 10.81
CA ALA A 403 14.32 31.23 11.08
C ALA A 403 12.94 31.53 11.68
N VAL A 404 12.91 32.40 12.68
CA VAL A 404 11.64 32.83 13.29
C VAL A 404 10.79 33.57 12.25
N ILE A 405 9.52 33.15 12.13
CA ILE A 405 8.51 33.78 11.26
C ILE A 405 7.43 34.50 12.06
N TYR A 406 7.05 33.95 13.22
CA TYR A 406 6.08 34.54 14.14
C TYR A 406 6.58 34.43 15.57
N MET A 407 6.34 35.48 16.35
CA MET A 407 6.25 35.39 17.79
C MET A 407 4.89 35.92 18.21
N TYR A 408 4.21 35.27 19.13
CA TYR A 408 2.95 35.77 19.64
C TYR A 408 2.72 35.44 21.11
N THR A 409 1.89 36.25 21.76
CA THR A 409 1.50 36.01 23.16
C THR A 409 0.01 35.76 23.26
N GLN A 410 -0.41 34.72 23.96
CA GLN A 410 -1.82 34.39 24.22
C GLN A 410 -2.13 34.46 25.72
N PRO A 411 -3.34 34.87 26.13
CA PRO A 411 -3.78 34.71 27.52
C PRO A 411 -3.88 33.21 27.89
N LEU A 412 -3.78 32.92 29.18
CA LEU A 412 -3.94 31.55 29.70
C LEU A 412 -5.41 31.12 29.73
N GLU A 413 -6.33 32.07 29.95
CA GLU A 413 -7.77 31.81 29.97
C GLU A 413 -8.27 31.50 28.56
N GLU A 414 -9.17 30.52 28.46
CA GLU A 414 -9.85 30.19 27.21
C GLU A 414 -10.70 31.38 26.74
N THR A 415 -10.57 31.71 25.46
CA THR A 415 -11.37 32.73 24.77
C THR A 415 -12.12 32.08 23.62
N ASP A 416 -13.27 32.64 23.23
CA ASP A 416 -14.16 32.08 22.19
C ASP A 416 -13.48 31.93 20.81
N GLY A 417 -12.34 32.61 20.59
CA GLY A 417 -11.47 32.41 19.45
C GLY A 417 -10.04 32.83 19.74
N PHE A 418 -9.16 32.79 18.74
CA PHE A 418 -7.75 33.14 18.91
C PHE A 418 -7.58 34.60 19.38
N THR A 419 -6.97 34.77 20.55
CA THR A 419 -6.63 36.08 21.12
C THR A 419 -5.13 36.16 21.33
N GLY A 420 -4.49 37.19 20.77
CA GLY A 420 -3.06 37.36 20.97
C GLY A 420 -2.45 38.60 20.31
N GLN A 421 -1.20 38.87 20.70
CA GLN A 421 -0.36 39.90 20.09
C GLN A 421 0.71 39.21 19.25
N ILE A 422 0.73 39.49 17.95
CA ILE A 422 1.59 38.81 16.98
C ILE A 422 2.64 39.77 16.47
N VAL A 423 3.87 39.29 16.33
CA VAL A 423 4.98 39.95 15.65
C VAL A 423 5.46 39.04 14.53
N GLN A 424 5.40 39.53 13.30
CA GLN A 424 5.95 38.83 12.14
C GLN A 424 7.43 39.16 11.97
N TYR A 425 8.22 38.20 11.54
CA TYR A 425 9.63 38.38 11.24
C TYR A 425 9.91 38.20 9.75
N VAL A 426 10.69 39.11 9.18
CA VAL A 426 11.13 39.05 7.78
C VAL A 426 12.63 39.23 7.75
N LYS A 427 13.35 38.24 7.21
CA LYS A 427 14.83 38.22 7.17
C LYS A 427 15.44 38.46 8.57
N GLY A 428 14.85 37.84 9.60
CA GLY A 428 15.32 37.91 10.98
C GLY A 428 15.05 39.23 11.71
N LYS A 429 14.30 40.17 11.10
CA LYS A 429 13.94 41.45 11.74
C LYS A 429 12.43 41.51 12.04
N PRO A 430 12.03 42.08 13.18
CA PRO A 430 10.62 42.28 13.48
C PRO A 430 10.02 43.25 12.45
N GLY A 431 8.94 42.81 11.81
CA GLY A 431 8.19 43.54 10.80
C GLY A 431 6.80 43.90 11.33
N ASN A 432 5.76 43.41 10.65
CA ASN A 432 4.38 43.70 10.98
C ASN A 432 4.02 43.22 12.40
N LYS A 433 3.12 43.97 13.04
CA LYS A 433 2.51 43.58 14.32
C LYS A 433 1.00 43.56 14.15
N ALA A 434 0.36 42.64 14.85
CA ALA A 434 -1.09 42.52 14.88
C ALA A 434 -1.58 42.23 16.30
N THR A 435 -2.77 42.75 16.64
CA THR A 435 -3.50 42.35 17.85
C THR A 435 -4.80 41.71 17.41
N VAL A 436 -5.08 40.52 17.91
CA VAL A 436 -6.26 39.73 17.57
C VAL A 436 -7.02 39.44 18.86
N LYS A 437 -8.35 39.53 18.80
CA LYS A 437 -9.24 39.17 19.90
C LYS A 437 -10.40 38.37 19.32
N ASP A 438 -10.62 37.17 19.86
CA ASP A 438 -11.68 36.25 19.46
C ASP A 438 -11.69 36.01 17.95
N GLY A 439 -10.49 35.80 17.37
CA GLY A 439 -10.27 35.62 15.94
C GLY A 439 -10.32 36.90 15.10
N VAL A 440 -10.80 38.02 15.64
CA VAL A 440 -10.95 39.28 14.90
C VAL A 440 -9.71 40.17 15.07
N LEU A 441 -9.14 40.61 13.93
CA LEU A 441 -8.04 41.57 13.92
C LEU A 441 -8.47 42.93 14.49
N GLN A 442 -7.93 43.28 15.66
CA GLN A 442 -8.23 44.52 16.38
C GLN A 442 -7.34 45.69 15.95
N SER A 443 -6.07 45.41 15.64
CA SER A 443 -5.11 46.42 15.18
C SER A 443 -3.98 45.79 14.36
N GLY A 444 -3.33 46.61 13.54
CA GLY A 444 -2.12 46.24 12.83
C GLY A 444 -2.35 45.45 11.55
N LYS A 445 -1.35 44.68 11.15
CA LYS A 445 -1.27 43.99 9.86
C LYS A 445 -0.67 42.60 10.05
N ILE A 446 -1.17 41.63 9.30
CA ILE A 446 -0.58 40.29 9.25
C ILE A 446 -0.65 39.71 7.83
N LYS A 447 0.39 38.98 7.43
CA LYS A 447 0.45 38.24 6.17
C LYS A 447 0.90 36.79 6.41
N TYR A 448 0.10 35.80 6.03
CA TYR A 448 0.37 34.40 6.32
C TYR A 448 0.08 33.49 5.13
N ARG A 449 0.70 32.29 5.13
CA ARG A 449 0.54 31.27 4.09
C ARG A 449 -0.78 30.53 4.28
N THR A 450 -1.39 30.16 3.18
CA THR A 450 -2.56 29.28 3.10
C THR A 450 -2.31 28.22 2.04
N GLU A 451 -3.05 27.12 2.04
CA GLU A 451 -2.96 26.06 1.02
C GLU A 451 -3.01 26.61 -0.42
N SER A 452 -3.83 27.64 -0.64
CA SER A 452 -4.05 28.27 -1.94
C SER A 452 -3.11 29.44 -2.26
N GLY A 453 -2.19 29.80 -1.36
CA GLY A 453 -1.23 30.90 -1.56
C GLY A 453 -0.97 31.73 -0.30
N MET A 454 -1.32 33.02 -0.32
CA MET A 454 -1.06 33.94 0.80
C MET A 454 -2.29 34.79 1.09
N LYS A 455 -2.48 35.10 2.37
CA LYS A 455 -3.51 36.04 2.84
C LYS A 455 -2.88 37.17 3.62
N GLU A 456 -3.33 38.40 3.38
CA GLU A 456 -2.90 39.60 4.08
C GLU A 456 -4.12 40.34 4.64
N LEU A 457 -4.09 40.64 5.93
CA LEU A 457 -5.12 41.35 6.67
C LEU A 457 -4.53 42.61 7.28
N GLU A 458 -5.21 43.75 7.12
CA GLU A 458 -4.80 45.02 7.72
C GLU A 458 -5.99 45.76 8.33
N ARG A 459 -5.87 46.18 9.59
CA ARG A 459 -6.92 46.91 10.29
C ARG A 459 -6.98 48.36 9.81
N SER A 460 -8.17 48.82 9.39
CA SER A 460 -8.42 50.21 9.00
C SER A 460 -9.75 50.74 9.55
N GLY A 461 -9.72 51.34 10.74
CA GLY A 461 -10.92 51.88 11.40
C GLY A 461 -11.88 50.77 11.78
N LYS A 462 -13.13 50.78 11.29
CA LYS A 462 -14.09 49.66 11.46
C LYS A 462 -13.91 48.53 10.45
N TRP A 463 -13.03 48.68 9.47
CA TRP A 463 -12.83 47.74 8.37
C TRP A 463 -11.55 46.91 8.51
N ILE A 464 -11.50 45.78 7.82
CA ILE A 464 -10.31 44.97 7.55
C ILE A 464 -10.09 45.01 6.04
N LEU A 465 -8.90 45.40 5.62
CA LEU A 465 -8.45 45.28 4.23
C LEU A 465 -7.93 43.85 4.05
N LEU A 466 -8.57 43.09 3.17
CA LEU A 466 -8.25 41.70 2.87
C LEU A 466 -7.62 41.62 1.48
N LYS A 467 -6.42 41.06 1.41
CA LYS A 467 -5.77 40.70 0.14
C LYS A 467 -5.46 39.22 0.10
N ILE A 468 -5.85 38.56 -0.98
CA ILE A 468 -5.53 37.15 -1.23
C ILE A 468 -4.67 37.06 -2.48
N TYR A 469 -3.60 36.29 -2.37
CA TYR A 469 -2.67 35.99 -3.45
C TYR A 469 -2.71 34.50 -3.72
N ASN A 470 -2.65 34.09 -4.98
CA ASN A 470 -2.51 32.68 -5.34
C ASN A 470 -1.09 32.16 -5.04
N ALA A 471 -0.84 30.87 -5.29
CA ALA A 471 0.47 30.23 -5.11
C ALA A 471 1.61 30.92 -5.88
N ASP A 472 1.33 31.52 -7.05
CA ASP A 472 2.32 32.30 -7.83
C ASP A 472 2.60 33.69 -7.26
N GLY A 473 1.92 34.08 -6.17
CA GLY A 473 2.01 35.40 -5.56
C GLY A 473 1.24 36.50 -6.30
N LYS A 474 0.38 36.15 -7.27
CA LYS A 474 -0.49 37.11 -7.97
C LYS A 474 -1.67 37.47 -7.08
N LEU A 475 -1.93 38.77 -6.93
CA LEU A 475 -3.12 39.29 -6.24
C LEU A 475 -4.38 38.87 -7.00
N ILE A 476 -5.26 38.12 -6.35
CA ILE A 476 -6.53 37.65 -6.90
C ILE A 476 -7.75 38.27 -6.22
N GLN A 477 -7.59 38.82 -5.02
CA GLN A 477 -8.64 39.51 -4.29
C GLN A 477 -8.08 40.71 -3.51
N ASP A 478 -8.77 41.84 -3.57
CA ASP A 478 -8.51 43.04 -2.76
C ASP A 478 -9.87 43.62 -2.33
N THR A 479 -10.27 43.34 -1.09
CA THR A 479 -11.60 43.68 -0.57
C THR A 479 -11.52 44.38 0.78
N LYS A 480 -12.60 45.09 1.12
CA LYS A 480 -12.76 45.81 2.38
C LYS A 480 -13.96 45.26 3.13
N VAL A 481 -13.70 44.57 4.25
CA VAL A 481 -14.70 43.81 5.02
C VAL A 481 -14.92 44.48 6.37
N LEU A 482 -16.16 44.49 6.88
CA LEU A 482 -16.45 45.03 8.21
C LEU A 482 -15.89 44.06 9.28
N ALA A 483 -15.14 44.56 10.26
CA ALA A 483 -14.58 43.68 11.28
C ALA A 483 -15.67 43.08 12.16
N GLY A 484 -15.58 41.77 12.42
CA GLY A 484 -16.57 41.03 13.22
C GLY A 484 -17.92 40.88 12.54
N ALA A 485 -18.01 41.09 11.21
CA ALA A 485 -19.19 40.69 10.47
C ALA A 485 -19.22 39.16 10.35
N GLU A 486 -20.33 38.54 10.73
CA GLU A 486 -20.64 37.17 10.35
C GLU A 486 -20.92 37.15 8.84
N ASP A 487 -20.21 36.31 8.09
CA ASP A 487 -20.43 36.19 6.65
C ASP A 487 -21.87 35.68 6.40
N GLN A 488 -22.61 36.34 5.50
CA GLN A 488 -23.99 35.98 5.15
C GLN A 488 -24.10 34.70 4.30
N GLU A 489 -22.98 34.06 3.97
CA GLU A 489 -22.96 32.78 3.26
C GLU A 489 -22.91 31.63 4.26
N ALA A 490 -24.04 30.95 4.40
CA ALA A 490 -24.12 29.67 5.08
C ALA A 490 -23.04 28.74 4.52
N TYR A 491 -22.21 28.17 5.40
CA TYR A 491 -21.18 27.14 5.16
C TYR A 491 -19.71 27.58 4.97
N GLY A 492 -19.32 28.85 5.19
CA GLY A 492 -17.91 29.27 5.23
C GLY A 492 -17.48 29.91 6.56
N ALA A 493 -16.27 29.59 7.06
CA ALA A 493 -15.65 30.36 8.15
C ALA A 493 -15.34 31.80 7.67
N PRO A 494 -15.49 32.83 8.53
CA PRO A 494 -15.36 34.21 8.09
C PRO A 494 -14.01 34.48 7.42
N GLN A 495 -14.04 35.04 6.20
CA GLN A 495 -12.83 35.27 5.39
C GLN A 495 -11.80 36.21 6.04
N THR A 496 -12.10 36.83 7.18
CA THR A 496 -11.17 37.71 7.92
C THR A 496 -10.84 37.24 9.33
N ASN A 497 -11.42 36.12 9.79
CA ASN A 497 -11.02 35.53 11.06
C ASN A 497 -9.63 34.89 10.93
N LEU A 498 -8.88 34.97 12.03
CA LEU A 498 -7.57 34.38 12.19
C LEU A 498 -7.62 33.36 13.33
N ASN A 499 -7.18 32.14 13.06
CA ASN A 499 -7.01 31.09 14.06
C ASN A 499 -5.52 30.93 14.43
N GLU A 500 -5.22 30.22 15.52
CA GLU A 500 -3.83 29.90 15.85
C GLU A 500 -3.18 29.03 14.76
N ASP A 501 -3.93 28.07 14.22
CA ASP A 501 -3.46 27.14 13.17
C ASP A 501 -3.05 27.86 11.88
N ASP A 502 -3.63 29.04 11.58
CA ASP A 502 -3.20 29.87 10.44
C ASP A 502 -1.73 30.32 10.55
N LEU A 503 -1.20 30.34 11.77
CA LEU A 503 0.20 30.68 12.05
C LEU A 503 1.10 29.45 12.16
N LEU A 504 0.52 28.27 12.41
CA LEU A 504 1.24 27.02 12.63
C LEU A 504 1.32 26.13 11.39
N ASN A 505 0.44 26.32 10.40
CA ASN A 505 0.43 25.48 9.20
C ASN A 505 1.61 25.79 8.27
N GLU A 506 2.22 24.73 7.75
CA GLU A 506 3.20 24.78 6.67
C GLU A 506 2.52 24.19 5.43
N PHE A 507 2.38 25.01 4.39
CA PHE A 507 1.81 24.64 3.09
C PHE A 507 2.88 24.78 2.01
#